data_AF-A0A0P1FI26-F1
#
_entry.id   AF-A0A0P1FI26-F1
#
_cell.length_a   1.000
_cell.length_b   1.000
_cell.length_c   1.000
_cell.angle_alpha   90.00
_cell.angle_beta   90.00
_cell.angle_gamma   90.00
#
_symmetry.space_group_name_H-M   'P 1'
#
loop_
_entity.id
_entity.type
_entity.pdbx_description
1 polymer ?
#
loop_
_entity_poly.entity_id
_entity_poly.type
_entity_poly.pdbx_seq_one_letter_code
_entity_poly.pdbx_strand_id
1 'polypeptide(L)'
;MSRDGDHGTALAALHALLQSGGLSANARDVAEGLLKAMTSKTRLLIAGPESAGRDALANAICARAIPKAELFVADTPAAFDPSNGDICIWCTATFSSSELQVWQKVPDRLKSRSFLVPIADTITFSERLNDAQISYFQSIADSEFYGLFPIVLGAPLGPQNAELSSTLLREIVGMVSSQRVAAYVDAQSFLTSHRDEAAERGAAPNLAADTNQNASDQATQDAAQQALSVLAGYAKDLAPEMAGEAPEALTQILTTCSAAAEALAEAMQTHLAGAGVSSEFALLSEDARTAADNILLLSVEGGLSQTICAVTTLLQLRRELEILDAA
;
A
#
# COMPACT_ATOMS: atom_id res chain seq x y z
N MET A 1 7.03 3.35 -21.49
CA MET A 1 8.34 2.78 -21.10
C MET A 1 8.33 2.75 -19.58
N SER A 2 8.29 1.55 -19.02
CA SER A 2 7.72 1.30 -17.68
C SER A 2 8.70 1.66 -16.58
N ARG A 3 8.39 2.70 -15.79
CA ARG A 3 9.21 3.13 -14.63
C ARG A 3 9.40 2.01 -13.59
N ASP A 4 8.49 1.04 -13.54
CA ASP A 4 8.62 -0.11 -12.65
C ASP A 4 9.74 -1.09 -13.09
N GLY A 5 9.95 -1.27 -14.41
CA GLY A 5 11.04 -2.10 -14.92
C GLY A 5 12.43 -1.52 -14.63
N ASP A 6 12.53 -0.19 -14.68
CA ASP A 6 13.75 0.55 -14.35
C ASP A 6 14.09 0.44 -12.85
N HIS A 7 13.08 0.40 -11.97
CA HIS A 7 13.23 0.23 -10.52
C HIS A 7 13.66 -1.20 -10.14
N GLY A 8 13.10 -2.22 -10.79
CA GLY A 8 13.52 -3.62 -10.61
C GLY A 8 14.97 -3.83 -11.04
N THR A 9 15.36 -3.24 -12.17
CA THR A 9 16.75 -3.33 -12.67
C THR A 9 17.76 -2.72 -11.69
N ALA A 10 17.44 -1.57 -11.09
CA ALA A 10 18.33 -0.94 -10.10
C ALA A 10 18.42 -1.75 -8.79
N LEU A 11 17.31 -2.34 -8.33
CA LEU A 11 17.32 -3.24 -7.16
C LEU A 11 18.21 -4.46 -7.40
N ALA A 12 18.04 -5.14 -8.53
CA ALA A 12 18.85 -6.30 -8.91
C ALA A 12 20.34 -5.93 -9.00
N ALA A 13 20.66 -4.80 -9.62
CA ALA A 13 22.03 -4.30 -9.71
C ALA A 13 22.64 -4.00 -8.33
N LEU A 14 21.87 -3.43 -7.40
CA LEU A 14 22.33 -3.12 -6.04
C LEU A 14 22.59 -4.42 -5.24
N HIS A 15 21.70 -5.41 -5.37
CA HIS A 15 21.87 -6.75 -4.80
C HIS A 15 23.14 -7.43 -5.32
N ALA A 16 23.34 -7.45 -6.64
CA ALA A 16 24.51 -8.04 -7.26
C ALA A 16 25.80 -7.36 -6.79
N LEU A 17 25.79 -6.02 -6.65
CA LEU A 17 26.93 -5.26 -6.17
C LEU A 17 27.26 -5.58 -4.71
N LEU A 18 26.25 -5.69 -3.83
CA LEU A 18 26.44 -6.11 -2.43
C LEU A 18 27.01 -7.52 -2.32
N GLN A 19 26.52 -8.45 -3.15
CA GLN A 19 26.98 -9.85 -3.18
C GLN A 19 28.38 -10.03 -3.75
N SER A 20 28.82 -9.14 -4.65
CA SER A 20 30.15 -9.20 -5.27
C SER A 20 31.30 -9.07 -4.26
N GLY A 21 31.03 -8.56 -3.05
CA GLY A 21 32.04 -8.36 -2.02
C GLY A 21 33.00 -7.20 -2.29
N GLY A 22 32.94 -6.56 -3.46
CA GLY A 22 33.88 -5.53 -3.91
C GLY A 22 33.73 -4.15 -3.25
N LEU A 23 32.71 -3.94 -2.41
CA LEU A 23 32.46 -2.67 -1.74
C LEU A 23 33.26 -2.51 -0.44
N SER A 24 33.74 -1.27 -0.19
CA SER A 24 34.24 -0.86 1.12
C SER A 24 33.14 -0.97 2.18
N ALA A 25 33.51 -1.03 3.47
CA ALA A 25 32.54 -1.12 4.56
C ALA A 25 31.52 0.04 4.53
N ASN A 26 32.00 1.27 4.35
CA ASN A 26 31.13 2.45 4.26
C ASN A 26 30.22 2.42 3.02
N ALA A 27 30.73 1.98 1.87
CA ALA A 27 29.91 1.86 0.65
C ALA A 27 28.85 0.75 0.77
N ARG A 28 29.18 -0.33 1.49
CA ARG A 28 28.23 -1.40 1.81
C ARG A 28 27.10 -0.89 2.71
N ASP A 29 27.42 -0.14 3.76
CA ASP A 29 26.39 0.44 4.66
C ASP A 29 25.44 1.37 3.90
N VAL A 30 25.98 2.20 2.99
CA VAL A 30 25.18 3.08 2.13
C VAL A 30 24.30 2.27 1.17
N ALA A 31 24.85 1.25 0.51
CA ALA A 31 24.11 0.37 -0.39
C ALA A 31 22.98 -0.38 0.34
N GLU A 32 23.24 -0.91 1.53
CA GLU A 32 22.21 -1.56 2.36
C GLU A 32 21.11 -0.56 2.78
N GLY A 33 21.49 0.68 3.11
CA GLY A 33 20.56 1.78 3.39
C GLY A 33 19.66 2.13 2.20
N LEU A 34 20.24 2.22 1.00
CA LEU A 34 19.50 2.48 -0.24
C LEU A 34 18.58 1.32 -0.61
N LEU A 35 19.06 0.08 -0.46
CA LEU A 35 18.24 -1.11 -0.66
C LEU A 35 17.02 -1.10 0.25
N LYS A 36 17.24 -0.83 1.54
CA LYS A 36 16.18 -0.71 2.52
C LYS A 36 15.22 0.42 2.15
N ALA A 37 15.70 1.57 1.69
CA ALA A 37 14.85 2.68 1.27
C ALA A 37 13.98 2.35 0.05
N MET A 38 14.49 1.55 -0.88
CA MET A 38 13.78 1.14 -2.10
C MET A 38 12.77 0.00 -1.88
N THR A 39 13.04 -0.87 -0.91
CA THR A 39 12.24 -2.08 -0.61
C THR A 39 11.25 -1.88 0.55
N SER A 40 11.55 -0.99 1.49
CA SER A 40 10.65 -0.74 2.62
C SER A 40 9.35 -0.09 2.18
N LYS A 41 8.25 -0.51 2.83
CA LYS A 41 6.96 0.14 2.68
C LYS A 41 6.98 1.47 3.41
N THR A 42 6.33 2.48 2.81
CA THR A 42 6.22 3.80 3.43
C THR A 42 5.28 3.73 4.63
N ARG A 43 5.74 4.18 5.79
CA ARG A 43 4.96 4.13 7.02
C ARG A 43 4.13 5.38 7.19
N LEU A 44 2.81 5.24 7.07
CA LEU A 44 1.85 6.31 7.23
C LEU A 44 1.30 6.28 8.67
N LEU A 45 1.57 7.34 9.43
CA LEU A 45 1.17 7.46 10.83
C LEU A 45 -0.03 8.40 10.96
N ILE A 46 -1.19 7.89 11.34
CA ILE A 46 -2.35 8.68 11.74
C ILE A 46 -2.27 8.92 13.25
N ALA A 47 -2.15 10.18 13.63
CA ALA A 47 -2.03 10.61 15.02
C ALA A 47 -3.06 11.69 15.35
N GLY A 48 -3.28 11.94 16.63
CA GLY A 48 -4.23 12.94 17.13
C GLY A 48 -4.83 12.51 18.46
N PRO A 49 -5.72 13.30 19.07
CA PRO A 49 -6.43 12.88 20.28
C PRO A 49 -7.50 11.82 19.98
N GLU A 50 -7.89 11.01 20.97
CA GLU A 50 -8.86 9.91 20.83
C GLU A 50 -10.18 10.35 20.18
N SER A 51 -10.64 11.55 20.48
CA SER A 51 -11.90 12.11 19.98
C SER A 51 -11.81 12.74 18.57
N ALA A 52 -10.67 12.63 17.88
CA ALA A 52 -10.45 13.30 16.59
C ALA A 52 -10.96 12.52 15.36
N GLY A 53 -11.63 11.38 15.53
CA GLY A 53 -12.18 10.63 14.38
C GLY A 53 -11.13 9.93 13.51
N ARG A 54 -9.95 9.64 14.07
CA ARG A 54 -8.83 8.98 13.37
C ARG A 54 -9.20 7.61 12.81
N ASP A 55 -9.97 6.81 13.56
CA ASP A 55 -10.32 5.44 13.13
C ASP A 55 -11.20 5.46 11.89
N ALA A 56 -12.12 6.42 11.81
CA ALA A 56 -12.95 6.62 10.63
C ALA A 56 -12.11 7.04 9.42
N LEU A 57 -11.12 7.92 9.61
CA LEU A 57 -10.18 8.30 8.55
C LEU A 57 -9.30 7.12 8.13
N ALA A 58 -8.77 6.35 9.09
CA ALA A 58 -7.95 5.17 8.86
C ALA A 58 -8.70 4.15 8.00
N ASN A 59 -9.95 3.86 8.36
CA ASN A 59 -10.82 2.97 7.58
C ASN A 59 -11.07 3.50 6.15
N ALA A 60 -11.29 4.81 6.00
CA ALA A 60 -11.48 5.43 4.69
C ALA A 60 -10.22 5.37 3.81
N ILE A 61 -9.03 5.51 4.40
CA ILE A 61 -7.75 5.39 3.70
C ILE A 61 -7.49 3.92 3.31
N CYS A 62 -7.72 2.98 4.22
CA CYS A 62 -7.59 1.54 3.95
C CYS A 62 -8.46 1.08 2.78
N ALA A 63 -9.69 1.60 2.67
CA ALA A 63 -10.61 1.26 1.59
C ALA A 63 -10.13 1.70 0.20
N ARG A 64 -9.17 2.64 0.10
CA ARG A 64 -8.71 3.23 -1.16
C ARG A 64 -7.33 2.76 -1.62
N ALA A 65 -6.75 1.76 -0.95
CA ALA A 65 -5.50 1.08 -1.27
C ALA A 65 -4.35 2.03 -1.69
N ILE A 66 -3.49 2.40 -0.73
CA ILE A 66 -2.24 3.11 -1.04
C ILE A 66 -1.14 2.07 -1.33
N PRO A 67 -0.57 2.03 -2.55
CA PRO A 67 0.42 1.03 -2.91
C PRO A 67 1.69 1.16 -2.06
N LYS A 68 2.20 0.01 -1.60
CA LYS A 68 3.47 -0.10 -0.83
C LYS A 68 3.54 0.82 0.40
N ALA A 69 2.40 1.10 1.03
CA ALA A 69 2.31 1.81 2.30
C ALA A 69 1.79 0.90 3.42
N GLU A 70 2.25 1.13 4.65
CA GLU A 70 1.72 0.52 5.87
C GLU A 70 1.12 1.61 6.74
N LEU A 71 -0.09 1.37 7.24
CA LEU A 71 -0.84 2.31 8.06
C LEU A 71 -0.69 1.99 9.54
N PHE A 72 -0.39 3.00 10.33
CA PHE A 72 -0.32 2.94 11.79
C PHE A 72 -1.22 4.01 12.37
N VAL A 73 -2.05 3.65 13.35
CA VAL A 73 -2.89 4.59 14.11
C VAL A 73 -2.33 4.69 15.51
N ALA A 74 -2.10 5.91 15.99
CA ALA A 74 -1.47 6.16 17.28
C ALA A 74 -2.25 7.18 18.12
N ASP A 75 -2.46 6.81 19.38
CA ASP A 75 -2.98 7.69 20.41
C ASP A 75 -1.96 8.72 20.88
N THR A 76 -2.35 9.99 20.88
CA THR A 76 -1.52 11.05 21.46
C THR A 76 -1.99 11.35 22.89
N PRO A 77 -1.06 11.48 23.86
CA PRO A 77 0.39 11.32 23.73
C PRO A 77 0.90 9.88 23.93
N ALA A 78 0.07 8.93 24.38
CA ALA A 78 0.55 7.68 24.97
C ALA A 78 1.22 6.68 24.01
N ALA A 79 0.77 6.60 22.76
CA ALA A 79 1.23 5.64 21.75
C ALA A 79 1.89 6.32 20.53
N PHE A 80 2.02 7.64 20.54
CA PHE A 80 2.60 8.40 19.43
C PHE A 80 4.13 8.35 19.45
N ASP A 81 4.71 7.59 18.52
CA ASP A 81 6.14 7.54 18.25
C ASP A 81 6.44 8.11 16.85
N PRO A 82 6.96 9.35 16.75
CA PRO A 82 7.25 9.99 15.47
C PRO A 82 8.44 9.34 14.74
N SER A 83 9.26 8.51 15.41
CA SER A 83 10.39 7.83 14.77
C SER A 83 9.95 6.68 13.84
N ASN A 84 8.71 6.19 14.03
CA ASN A 84 8.16 5.09 13.25
C ASN A 84 7.39 5.53 12.01
N GLY A 85 7.19 6.84 11.79
CA GLY A 85 6.45 7.37 10.64
C GLY A 85 7.35 8.00 9.58
N ASP A 86 7.04 7.76 8.32
CA ASP A 86 7.62 8.50 7.18
C ASP A 86 6.76 9.71 6.78
N ILE A 87 5.44 9.56 6.94
CA ILE A 87 4.42 10.57 6.68
C ILE A 87 3.48 10.59 7.88
N CYS A 88 3.11 11.77 8.37
CA CYS A 88 2.18 11.91 9.49
C CYS A 88 0.87 12.59 9.07
N ILE A 89 -0.26 12.04 9.48
CA ILE A 89 -1.57 12.66 9.35
C ILE A 89 -2.02 13.02 10.76
N TRP A 90 -1.98 14.31 11.10
CA TRP A 90 -2.42 14.80 12.39
C TRP A 90 -3.91 15.15 12.34
N CYS A 91 -4.73 14.25 12.86
CA CYS A 91 -6.16 14.45 13.03
C CYS A 91 -6.42 15.34 14.24
N THR A 92 -7.26 16.35 14.08
CA THR A 92 -7.63 17.23 15.20
C THR A 92 -9.06 17.71 15.11
N ALA A 93 -9.64 18.10 16.25
CA ALA A 93 -10.91 18.83 16.29
C ALA A 93 -10.72 20.33 16.51
N THR A 94 -9.68 20.74 17.26
CA THR A 94 -9.46 22.15 17.68
C THR A 94 -7.99 22.58 17.74
N PHE A 95 -7.05 21.65 17.57
CA PHE A 95 -5.61 21.82 17.77
C PHE A 95 -5.28 22.58 19.06
N SER A 96 -5.54 21.90 20.17
CA SER A 96 -5.38 22.41 21.53
C SER A 96 -3.91 22.59 21.94
N SER A 97 -3.67 23.33 23.02
CA SER A 97 -2.33 23.51 23.59
C SER A 97 -1.65 22.19 23.97
N SER A 98 -2.42 21.17 24.38
CA SER A 98 -1.90 19.82 24.65
C SER A 98 -1.39 19.13 23.38
N GLU A 99 -2.10 19.29 22.27
CA GLU A 99 -1.66 18.77 20.96
C GLU A 99 -0.39 19.48 20.50
N LEU A 100 -0.33 20.81 20.63
CA LEU A 100 0.86 21.59 20.28
C LEU A 100 2.10 21.14 21.09
N GLN A 101 1.95 20.83 22.38
CA GLN A 101 3.06 20.32 23.20
C GLN A 101 3.61 18.98 22.73
N VAL A 102 2.75 18.11 22.18
CA VAL A 102 3.18 16.86 21.56
C VAL A 102 3.84 17.15 20.21
N TRP A 103 3.21 18.00 19.40
CA TRP A 103 3.68 18.36 18.06
C TRP A 103 5.06 19.03 18.07
N GLN A 104 5.36 19.85 19.07
CA GLN A 104 6.67 20.49 19.24
C GLN A 104 7.82 19.48 19.38
N LYS A 105 7.55 18.24 19.79
CA LYS A 105 8.55 17.18 19.92
C LYS A 105 8.75 16.39 18.62
N VAL A 106 7.93 16.64 17.60
CA VAL A 106 8.02 15.94 16.31
C VAL A 106 9.25 16.43 15.55
N PRO A 107 10.09 15.53 15.00
CA PRO A 107 11.25 15.91 14.20
C PRO A 107 10.85 16.67 12.93
N ASP A 108 11.66 17.64 12.51
CA ASP A 108 11.40 18.46 11.31
C ASP A 108 11.24 17.63 10.04
N ARG A 109 11.97 16.51 9.93
CA ARG A 109 11.79 15.53 8.85
C ARG A 109 10.33 15.12 8.71
N LEU A 110 9.68 14.78 9.83
CA LEU A 110 8.29 14.32 9.81
C LEU A 110 7.32 15.49 9.64
N LYS A 111 7.61 16.66 10.24
CA LYS A 111 6.81 17.88 10.05
C LYS A 111 6.70 18.28 8.58
N SER A 112 7.81 18.25 7.84
CA SER A 112 7.84 18.54 6.40
C SER A 112 7.02 17.55 5.54
N ARG A 113 6.62 16.43 6.13
CA ARG A 113 5.83 15.35 5.51
C ARG A 113 4.57 15.07 6.31
N SER A 114 3.97 16.13 6.85
CA SER A 114 2.81 16.01 7.71
C SER A 114 1.61 16.80 7.23
N PHE A 115 0.43 16.25 7.43
CA PHE A 115 -0.82 16.88 7.06
C PHE A 115 -1.62 17.21 8.30
N LEU A 116 -2.11 18.44 8.39
CA LEU A 116 -3.09 18.82 9.40
C LEU A 116 -4.48 18.49 8.87
N VAL A 117 -5.21 17.63 9.59
CA VAL A 117 -6.54 17.15 9.18
C VAL A 117 -7.56 17.46 10.26
N PRO A 118 -8.21 18.63 10.19
CA PRO A 118 -9.37 18.93 11.01
C PRO A 118 -10.55 18.02 10.64
N ILE A 119 -11.09 17.31 11.62
CA ILE A 119 -12.19 16.36 11.43
C ILE A 119 -13.44 16.85 12.16
N ALA A 120 -14.55 16.92 11.42
CA ALA A 120 -15.88 17.16 11.95
C ALA A 120 -16.87 16.09 11.46
N ASP A 121 -18.00 15.93 12.14
CA ASP A 121 -19.15 15.19 11.62
C ASP A 121 -20.17 16.14 10.98
N THR A 122 -21.22 15.60 10.37
CA THR A 122 -22.27 16.39 9.71
C THR A 122 -23.02 17.35 10.64
N ILE A 123 -23.00 17.07 11.95
CA ILE A 123 -23.74 17.84 12.96
C ILE A 123 -22.87 18.99 13.47
N THR A 124 -21.58 18.73 13.68
CA THR A 124 -20.58 19.65 14.25
C THR A 124 -19.82 20.42 13.19
N PHE A 125 -20.02 20.13 11.90
CA PHE A 125 -19.36 20.80 10.78
C PHE A 125 -19.38 22.32 10.88
N SER A 126 -20.57 22.91 11.08
CA SER A 126 -20.75 24.37 11.14
C SER A 126 -20.06 25.01 12.36
N GLU A 127 -19.81 24.24 13.42
CA GLU A 127 -19.13 24.71 14.62
C GLU A 127 -17.61 24.53 14.52
N ARG A 128 -17.16 23.39 14.00
CA ARG A 128 -15.75 22.97 13.99
C ARG A 128 -14.98 23.39 12.74
N LEU A 129 -15.65 23.54 11.60
CA LEU A 129 -15.06 23.88 10.30
C LEU A 129 -15.69 25.15 9.70
N ASN A 130 -15.97 26.16 10.53
CA ASN A 130 -16.32 27.49 10.05
C ASN A 130 -15.09 28.26 9.55
N ASP A 131 -15.33 29.37 8.83
CA ASP A 131 -14.26 30.19 8.23
C ASP A 131 -13.20 30.65 9.23
N ALA A 132 -13.60 30.95 10.47
CA ALA A 132 -12.68 31.38 11.52
C ALA A 132 -11.77 30.22 11.99
N GLN A 133 -12.33 29.02 12.16
CA GLN A 133 -11.57 27.81 12.50
C GLN A 133 -10.65 27.39 11.36
N ILE A 134 -11.12 27.42 10.11
CA ILE A 134 -10.30 27.11 8.93
C ILE A 134 -9.12 28.10 8.84
N SER A 135 -9.37 29.40 9.05
CA SER A 135 -8.31 30.41 9.05
C SER A 135 -7.28 30.18 10.16
N TYR A 136 -7.74 29.77 11.35
CA TYR A 136 -6.87 29.39 12.46
C TYR A 136 -6.00 28.18 12.10
N PHE A 137 -6.59 27.09 11.59
CA PHE A 137 -5.84 25.91 11.17
C PHE A 137 -4.87 26.22 10.03
N GLN A 138 -5.24 27.11 9.11
CA GLN A 138 -4.35 27.53 8.02
C GLN A 138 -3.09 28.20 8.57
N SER A 139 -3.21 29.07 9.56
CA SER A 139 -2.05 29.73 10.18
C SER A 139 -1.07 28.73 10.84
N ILE A 140 -1.60 27.64 11.39
CA ILE A 140 -0.80 26.55 11.95
C ILE A 140 -0.18 25.73 10.81
N ALA A 141 -0.98 25.38 9.81
CA ALA A 141 -0.53 24.55 8.70
C ALA A 141 0.62 25.23 7.94
N ASP A 142 0.52 26.53 7.66
CA ASP A 142 1.54 27.30 6.93
C ASP A 142 2.90 27.35 7.64
N SER A 143 2.92 27.14 8.96
CA SER A 143 4.15 27.17 9.77
C SER A 143 4.71 25.79 10.11
N GLU A 144 3.85 24.80 10.33
CA GLU A 144 4.24 23.55 10.97
C GLU A 144 3.91 22.28 10.16
N PHE A 145 3.09 22.38 9.11
CA PHE A 145 2.64 21.23 8.32
C PHE A 145 2.90 21.42 6.82
N TYR A 146 2.89 20.33 6.08
CA TYR A 146 2.95 20.35 4.61
C TYR A 146 1.65 20.88 4.00
N GLY A 147 0.50 20.60 4.62
CA GLY A 147 -0.78 21.11 4.13
C GLY A 147 -1.96 20.86 5.07
N LEU A 148 -3.05 21.58 4.81
CA LEU A 148 -4.32 21.54 5.55
C LEU A 148 -5.40 20.83 4.73
N PHE A 149 -6.03 19.81 5.30
CA PHE A 149 -7.08 19.03 4.65
C PHE A 149 -8.27 18.81 5.59
N PRO A 150 -9.26 19.73 5.62
CA PRO A 150 -10.47 19.56 6.43
C PRO A 150 -11.31 18.38 5.90
N ILE A 151 -11.82 17.54 6.79
CA ILE A 151 -12.63 16.36 6.46
C ILE A 151 -13.92 16.34 7.27
N VAL A 152 -15.03 16.02 6.59
CA VAL A 152 -16.35 15.81 7.20
C VAL A 152 -16.72 14.33 7.14
N LEU A 153 -16.81 13.68 8.29
CA LEU A 153 -17.21 12.29 8.43
C LEU A 153 -18.74 12.14 8.39
N GLY A 154 -19.21 11.06 7.76
CA GLY A 154 -20.64 10.71 7.72
C GLY A 154 -21.50 11.60 6.81
N ALA A 155 -20.92 12.56 6.11
CA ALA A 155 -21.63 13.29 5.07
C ALA A 155 -21.95 12.33 3.91
N PRO A 156 -23.16 12.37 3.33
CA PRO A 156 -23.41 11.69 2.06
C PRO A 156 -22.35 12.13 1.05
N LEU A 157 -21.89 11.21 0.20
CA LEU A 157 -20.90 11.45 -0.85
C LEU A 157 -21.42 12.53 -1.83
N GLY A 158 -21.31 13.79 -1.42
CA GLY A 158 -21.44 14.95 -2.27
C GLY A 158 -20.09 15.28 -2.91
N PRO A 159 -20.09 16.01 -4.05
CA PRO A 159 -18.87 16.29 -4.81
C PRO A 159 -17.78 16.91 -3.93
N GLN A 160 -18.11 17.85 -3.05
CA GLN A 160 -17.13 18.60 -2.24
C GLN A 160 -16.41 17.72 -1.20
N ASN A 161 -17.10 16.83 -0.48
CA ASN A 161 -16.49 15.98 0.55
C ASN A 161 -15.73 14.78 -0.05
N ALA A 162 -16.24 14.24 -1.17
CA ALA A 162 -15.50 13.24 -1.95
C ALA A 162 -14.22 13.83 -2.56
N GLU A 163 -14.26 15.11 -2.98
CA GLU A 163 -13.10 15.83 -3.50
C GLU A 163 -12.02 16.06 -2.44
N LEU A 164 -12.37 16.54 -1.25
CA LEU A 164 -11.40 16.81 -0.17
C LEU A 164 -10.65 15.55 0.27
N SER A 165 -11.36 14.44 0.50
CA SER A 165 -10.75 13.15 0.82
C SER A 165 -9.90 12.59 -0.33
N SER A 166 -10.30 12.82 -1.59
CA SER A 166 -9.51 12.42 -2.76
C SER A 166 -8.24 13.26 -2.93
N THR A 167 -8.27 14.53 -2.51
CA THR A 167 -7.12 15.44 -2.61
C THR A 167 -6.05 15.07 -1.60
N LEU A 168 -6.43 14.84 -0.33
CA LEU A 168 -5.48 14.33 0.68
C LEU A 168 -4.80 13.04 0.21
N LEU A 169 -5.59 12.08 -0.29
CA LEU A 169 -5.04 10.82 -0.80
C LEU A 169 -4.12 11.02 -1.99
N ARG A 170 -4.45 11.92 -2.91
CA ARG A 170 -3.58 12.26 -4.04
C ARG A 170 -2.24 12.82 -3.57
N GLU A 171 -2.25 13.72 -2.60
CA GLU A 171 -1.02 14.28 -2.02
C GLU A 171 -0.19 13.22 -1.29
N ILE A 172 -0.82 12.34 -0.51
CA ILE A 172 -0.12 11.22 0.13
C ILE A 172 0.52 10.31 -0.92
N VAL A 173 -0.23 9.90 -1.95
CA VAL A 173 0.28 9.06 -3.05
C VAL A 173 1.41 9.76 -3.79
N GLY A 174 1.29 11.05 -4.04
CA GLY A 174 2.34 11.88 -4.65
C GLY A 174 3.61 11.91 -3.80
N MET A 175 3.48 12.05 -2.49
CA MET A 175 4.61 12.08 -1.55
C MET A 175 5.30 10.72 -1.43
N VAL A 176 4.52 9.63 -1.30
CA VAL A 176 5.03 8.25 -1.34
C VAL A 176 5.79 8.00 -2.63
N SER A 177 5.23 8.41 -3.78
CA SER A 177 5.85 8.24 -5.08
C SER A 177 7.16 9.04 -5.20
N SER A 178 7.16 10.31 -4.77
CA SER A 178 8.35 11.17 -4.75
C SER A 178 9.47 10.61 -3.88
N GLN A 179 9.15 10.05 -2.70
CA GLN A 179 10.13 9.41 -1.83
C GLN A 179 10.80 8.22 -2.51
N ARG A 180 10.02 7.39 -3.22
CA ARG A 180 10.56 6.25 -3.97
C ARG A 180 11.43 6.70 -5.15
N VAL A 181 11.01 7.73 -5.88
CA VAL A 181 11.80 8.29 -6.98
C VAL A 181 13.13 8.84 -6.46
N ALA A 182 13.14 9.51 -5.30
CA ALA A 182 14.38 9.98 -4.69
C ALA A 182 15.31 8.81 -4.34
N ALA A 183 14.80 7.78 -3.65
CA ALA A 183 15.58 6.59 -3.31
C ALA A 183 16.15 5.89 -4.56
N TYR A 184 15.36 5.84 -5.64
CA TYR A 184 15.79 5.30 -6.93
C TYR A 184 16.92 6.11 -7.57
N VAL A 185 16.81 7.44 -7.59
CA VAL A 185 17.84 8.33 -8.13
C VAL A 185 19.14 8.22 -7.33
N ASP A 186 19.04 8.17 -6.00
CA ASP A 186 20.19 7.98 -5.12
C ASP A 186 20.88 6.64 -5.40
N ALA A 187 20.10 5.56 -5.58
CA ALA A 187 20.61 4.25 -5.96
C ALA A 187 21.31 4.25 -7.33
N GLN A 188 20.73 4.91 -8.34
CA GLN A 188 21.39 5.04 -9.64
C GLN A 188 22.72 5.81 -9.56
N SER A 189 22.74 6.90 -8.80
CA SER A 189 23.95 7.70 -8.57
C SER A 189 25.03 6.86 -7.89
N PHE A 190 24.63 6.08 -6.88
CA PHE A 190 25.52 5.16 -6.17
C PHE A 190 26.09 4.07 -7.09
N LEU A 191 25.24 3.40 -7.87
CA LEU A 191 25.63 2.35 -8.82
C LEU A 191 26.61 2.87 -9.87
N THR A 192 26.36 4.06 -10.40
CA THR A 192 27.24 4.70 -11.39
C THR A 192 28.61 4.99 -10.78
N SER A 193 28.65 5.45 -9.54
CA SER A 193 29.90 5.83 -8.86
C SER A 193 30.76 4.62 -8.43
N HIS A 194 30.14 3.46 -8.18
CA HIS A 194 30.85 2.27 -7.67
C HIS A 194 31.01 1.14 -8.69
N ARG A 195 30.59 1.37 -9.95
CA ARG A 195 30.76 0.41 -11.04
C ARG A 195 32.24 0.13 -11.34
N ASP A 196 33.07 1.17 -11.30
CA ASP A 196 34.50 1.08 -11.58
C ASP A 196 35.27 0.47 -10.40
N GLU A 197 34.88 0.75 -9.15
CA GLU A 197 35.49 0.13 -7.97
C GLU A 197 35.30 -1.40 -7.92
N ALA A 198 34.13 -1.89 -8.36
CA ALA A 198 33.85 -3.33 -8.42
C ALA A 198 34.65 -4.02 -9.54
N ALA A 199 34.90 -3.32 -10.65
CA ALA A 199 35.73 -3.81 -11.75
C ALA A 199 37.22 -3.89 -11.36
N GLU A 200 37.73 -2.92 -10.60
CA GLU A 200 39.13 -2.88 -10.17
C GLU A 200 39.48 -3.88 -9.06
N ARG A 201 38.51 -4.27 -8.21
CA ARG A 201 38.74 -5.22 -7.09
C ARG A 201 38.53 -6.71 -7.43
N GLY A 202 38.20 -7.03 -8.69
CA GLY A 202 38.25 -8.40 -9.20
C GLY A 202 37.16 -9.34 -8.65
N ALA A 203 35.90 -9.09 -9.00
CA ALA A 203 34.85 -10.10 -8.88
C ALA A 203 34.72 -10.86 -10.22
N ALA A 204 35.03 -12.16 -10.23
CA ALA A 204 34.69 -13.03 -11.35
C ALA A 204 33.16 -13.19 -11.43
N PRO A 205 32.53 -13.03 -12.61
CA PRO A 205 31.08 -13.15 -12.74
C PRO A 205 30.65 -14.62 -12.70
N ASN A 206 29.82 -14.97 -11.72
CA ASN A 206 29.25 -16.32 -11.60
C ASN A 206 28.00 -16.45 -12.49
N LEU A 207 28.22 -16.55 -13.81
CA LEU A 207 27.19 -16.56 -14.87
C LEU A 207 26.29 -17.81 -14.92
N ALA A 208 26.45 -18.79 -14.03
CA ALA A 208 25.73 -20.07 -14.10
C ALA A 208 24.46 -20.13 -13.21
N ALA A 209 24.31 -19.23 -12.23
CA ALA A 209 23.11 -19.16 -11.39
C ALA A 209 22.01 -18.26 -12.00
N ASP A 210 22.40 -17.22 -12.75
CA ASP A 210 21.49 -16.19 -13.27
C ASP A 210 20.50 -16.69 -14.34
N THR A 211 20.81 -17.76 -15.08
CA THR A 211 19.92 -18.23 -16.16
C THR A 211 18.71 -18.99 -15.63
N ASN A 212 18.83 -19.66 -14.47
CA ASN A 212 17.73 -20.42 -13.87
C ASN A 212 16.80 -19.56 -13.00
N GLN A 213 17.34 -18.52 -12.34
CA GLN A 213 16.52 -17.57 -11.56
C GLN A 213 15.61 -16.74 -12.48
N ASN A 214 16.17 -16.12 -13.52
CA ASN A 214 15.38 -15.28 -14.45
C ASN A 214 14.27 -16.05 -15.19
N ALA A 215 14.51 -17.32 -15.52
CA ALA A 215 13.49 -18.17 -16.13
C ALA A 215 12.38 -18.56 -15.13
N SER A 216 12.72 -18.71 -13.85
CA SER A 216 11.77 -19.03 -12.78
C SER A 216 10.90 -17.83 -12.39
N ASP A 217 11.51 -16.64 -12.34
CA ASP A 217 10.82 -15.39 -12.00
C ASP A 217 9.84 -15.00 -13.10
N GLN A 218 10.25 -15.10 -14.37
CA GLN A 218 9.36 -14.85 -15.51
C GLN A 218 8.19 -15.85 -15.56
N ALA A 219 8.44 -17.14 -15.30
CA ALA A 219 7.37 -18.15 -15.26
C ALA A 219 6.36 -17.88 -14.13
N THR A 220 6.84 -17.32 -13.01
CA THR A 220 6.01 -16.94 -11.87
C THR A 220 5.17 -15.70 -12.17
N GLN A 221 5.75 -14.69 -12.80
CA GLN A 221 5.04 -13.48 -13.24
C GLN A 221 3.98 -13.82 -14.29
N ASP A 222 4.33 -14.62 -15.31
CA ASP A 222 3.37 -15.04 -16.34
C ASP A 222 2.18 -15.80 -15.72
N ALA A 223 2.44 -16.65 -14.72
CA ALA A 223 1.40 -17.38 -13.99
C ALA A 223 0.53 -16.45 -13.12
N ALA A 224 1.13 -15.48 -12.42
CA ALA A 224 0.42 -14.50 -11.61
C ALA A 224 -0.45 -13.59 -12.48
N GLN A 225 0.07 -13.12 -13.61
CA GLN A 225 -0.66 -12.26 -14.54
C GLN A 225 -1.85 -12.98 -15.17
N GLN A 226 -1.69 -14.27 -15.52
CA GLN A 226 -2.80 -15.09 -16.02
C GLN A 226 -3.89 -15.29 -14.96
N ALA A 227 -3.51 -15.55 -13.71
CA ALA A 227 -4.43 -15.67 -12.58
C ALA A 227 -5.20 -14.36 -12.31
N LEU A 228 -4.51 -13.22 -12.38
CA LEU A 228 -5.14 -11.88 -12.27
C LEU A 228 -6.12 -11.60 -13.41
N SER A 229 -5.81 -12.05 -14.63
CA SER A 229 -6.70 -11.93 -15.79
C SER A 229 -8.02 -12.68 -15.58
N VAL A 230 -7.96 -13.89 -14.97
CA VAL A 230 -9.16 -14.65 -14.59
C VAL A 230 -10.03 -13.85 -13.63
N LEU A 231 -9.45 -13.35 -12.54
CA LEU A 231 -10.19 -12.54 -11.55
C LEU A 231 -10.77 -11.25 -12.16
N ALA A 232 -10.05 -10.59 -13.06
CA ALA A 232 -10.52 -9.40 -13.76
C ALA A 232 -11.72 -9.69 -14.69
N GLY A 233 -11.82 -10.92 -15.21
CA GLY A 233 -13.00 -11.39 -15.93
C GLY A 233 -14.25 -11.36 -15.05
N TYR A 234 -14.20 -12.07 -13.91
CA TYR A 234 -15.31 -12.17 -12.97
C TYR A 234 -15.66 -10.84 -12.29
N ALA A 235 -14.70 -9.95 -12.09
CA ALA A 235 -14.97 -8.63 -11.53
C ALA A 235 -15.92 -7.78 -12.40
N LYS A 236 -15.89 -7.97 -13.73
CA LYS A 236 -16.82 -7.29 -14.65
C LYS A 236 -18.25 -7.80 -14.50
N ASP A 237 -18.39 -9.09 -14.22
CA ASP A 237 -19.69 -9.74 -14.02
C ASP A 237 -20.28 -9.43 -12.64
N LEU A 238 -19.42 -9.21 -11.63
CA LEU A 238 -19.83 -8.82 -10.27
C LEU A 238 -20.33 -7.37 -10.17
N ALA A 239 -19.74 -6.45 -10.94
CA ALA A 239 -20.00 -5.01 -10.87
C ALA A 239 -21.49 -4.59 -11.01
N PRO A 240 -22.28 -5.16 -11.94
CA PRO A 240 -23.71 -4.83 -12.04
C PRO A 240 -24.57 -5.37 -10.89
N GLU A 241 -24.12 -6.42 -10.19
CA GLU A 241 -24.88 -7.12 -9.14
C GLU A 241 -24.70 -6.50 -7.75
N MET A 242 -23.61 -5.75 -7.53
CA MET A 242 -23.29 -5.08 -6.26
C MET A 242 -24.19 -3.86 -5.94
N ALA A 243 -25.16 -3.53 -6.79
CA ALA A 243 -26.03 -2.35 -6.62
C ALA A 243 -27.26 -2.60 -5.73
N GLY A 244 -27.50 -3.83 -5.25
CA GLY A 244 -28.68 -4.18 -4.47
C GLY A 244 -28.40 -5.09 -3.27
N GLU A 245 -29.14 -4.87 -2.18
CA GLU A 245 -29.13 -5.72 -0.97
C GLU A 245 -30.20 -6.84 -1.03
N ALA A 246 -30.80 -7.07 -2.20
CA ALA A 246 -31.81 -8.10 -2.37
C ALA A 246 -31.19 -9.49 -2.14
N PRO A 247 -31.90 -10.44 -1.48
CA PRO A 247 -31.39 -11.79 -1.26
C PRO A 247 -30.98 -12.53 -2.54
N GLU A 248 -31.67 -12.25 -3.65
CA GLU A 248 -31.33 -12.77 -4.98
C GLU A 248 -29.97 -12.25 -5.47
N ALA A 249 -29.69 -10.96 -5.29
CA ALA A 249 -28.41 -10.35 -5.64
C ALA A 249 -27.26 -10.92 -4.79
N LEU A 250 -27.49 -11.13 -3.48
CA LEU A 250 -26.49 -11.75 -2.60
C LEU A 250 -26.14 -13.19 -3.02
N THR A 251 -27.15 -13.95 -3.44
CA THR A 251 -26.96 -15.33 -3.96
C THR A 251 -26.18 -15.33 -5.27
N GLN A 252 -26.46 -14.36 -6.15
CA GLN A 252 -25.77 -14.21 -7.42
C GLN A 252 -24.31 -13.81 -7.22
N ILE A 253 -24.03 -12.85 -6.34
CA ILE A 253 -22.66 -12.47 -5.96
C ILE A 253 -21.90 -13.67 -5.40
N LEU A 254 -22.50 -14.45 -4.48
CA LEU A 254 -21.87 -15.64 -3.91
C LEU A 254 -21.57 -16.71 -4.96
N THR A 255 -22.49 -16.91 -5.91
CA THR A 255 -22.29 -17.85 -7.03
C THR A 255 -21.11 -17.41 -7.90
N THR A 256 -21.05 -16.12 -8.24
CA THR A 256 -19.96 -15.55 -9.03
C THR A 256 -18.64 -15.59 -8.28
N CYS A 257 -18.63 -15.35 -6.95
CA CYS A 257 -17.43 -15.50 -6.13
C CYS A 257 -16.93 -16.95 -6.07
N SER A 258 -17.83 -17.92 -5.94
CA SER A 258 -17.48 -19.35 -5.96
C SER A 258 -16.85 -19.75 -7.29
N ALA A 259 -17.47 -19.36 -8.41
CA ALA A 259 -16.95 -19.63 -9.74
C ALA A 259 -15.58 -18.96 -9.98
N ALA A 260 -15.40 -17.73 -9.49
CA ALA A 260 -14.13 -17.02 -9.59
C ALA A 260 -13.00 -17.70 -8.79
N ALA A 261 -13.29 -18.16 -7.57
CA ALA A 261 -12.32 -18.85 -6.72
C ALA A 261 -11.89 -20.19 -7.31
N GLU A 262 -12.83 -20.96 -7.85
CA GLU A 262 -12.55 -22.25 -8.50
C GLU A 262 -11.72 -22.06 -9.78
N ALA A 263 -12.12 -21.13 -10.65
CA ALA A 263 -11.37 -20.81 -11.87
C ALA A 263 -9.96 -20.28 -11.57
N LEU A 264 -9.81 -19.50 -10.50
CA LEU A 264 -8.50 -19.04 -10.03
C LEU A 264 -7.62 -20.23 -9.59
N ALA A 265 -8.13 -21.11 -8.73
CA ALA A 265 -7.39 -22.26 -8.24
C ALA A 265 -6.97 -23.20 -9.40
N GLU A 266 -7.86 -23.41 -10.37
CA GLU A 266 -7.55 -24.21 -11.57
C GLU A 266 -6.46 -23.56 -12.44
N ALA A 267 -6.55 -22.24 -12.66
CA ALA A 267 -5.54 -21.49 -13.40
C ALA A 267 -4.16 -21.62 -12.74
N MET A 268 -4.08 -21.41 -11.42
CA MET A 268 -2.83 -21.52 -10.67
C MET A 268 -2.25 -22.95 -10.69
N GLN A 269 -3.11 -23.96 -10.55
CA GLN A 269 -2.70 -25.37 -10.61
C GLN A 269 -2.12 -25.77 -11.97
N THR A 270 -2.67 -25.21 -13.06
CA THR A 270 -2.18 -25.45 -14.42
C THR A 270 -0.73 -24.98 -14.60
N HIS A 271 -0.37 -23.86 -13.98
CA HIS A 271 0.98 -23.32 -14.02
C HIS A 271 1.96 -24.07 -13.12
N LEU A 272 1.50 -24.61 -11.97
CA LEU A 272 2.33 -25.46 -11.10
C LEU A 272 2.79 -26.78 -11.75
N ALA A 273 2.06 -27.28 -12.75
CA ALA A 273 2.47 -28.45 -13.51
C ALA A 273 3.67 -28.16 -14.45
N GLY A 274 3.99 -26.89 -14.69
CA GLY A 274 5.17 -26.45 -15.44
C GLY A 274 6.43 -26.40 -14.56
N ALA A 275 7.59 -26.73 -15.13
CA ALA A 275 8.86 -26.57 -14.41
C ALA A 275 9.22 -25.09 -14.27
N GLY A 276 9.46 -24.61 -13.04
CA GLY A 276 10.08 -23.30 -12.79
C GLY A 276 9.25 -22.28 -12.00
N VAL A 277 8.13 -22.63 -11.38
CA VAL A 277 7.37 -21.66 -10.56
C VAL A 277 7.98 -21.52 -9.16
N SER A 278 7.95 -20.31 -8.59
CA SER A 278 8.49 -20.04 -7.26
C SER A 278 7.76 -20.81 -6.15
N SER A 279 8.44 -21.05 -5.02
CA SER A 279 7.81 -21.69 -3.86
C SER A 279 6.69 -20.83 -3.25
N GLU A 280 6.78 -19.51 -3.39
CA GLU A 280 5.77 -18.57 -2.90
C GLU A 280 4.47 -18.69 -3.69
N PHE A 281 4.56 -18.84 -5.02
CA PHE A 281 3.39 -19.10 -5.85
C PHE A 281 2.73 -20.45 -5.53
N ALA A 282 3.53 -21.48 -5.23
CA ALA A 282 3.01 -22.78 -4.82
C ALA A 282 2.23 -22.73 -3.51
N LEU A 283 2.71 -21.96 -2.53
CA LEU A 283 1.97 -21.72 -1.28
C LEU A 283 0.67 -20.97 -1.55
N LEU A 284 0.72 -19.90 -2.34
CA LEU A 284 -0.47 -19.12 -2.68
C LEU A 284 -1.51 -19.94 -3.46
N SER A 285 -1.08 -20.87 -4.31
CA SER A 285 -2.00 -21.76 -5.03
C SER A 285 -2.76 -22.70 -4.09
N GLU A 286 -2.12 -23.14 -3.00
CA GLU A 286 -2.79 -23.98 -1.99
C GLU A 286 -3.77 -23.15 -1.13
N ASP A 287 -3.41 -21.89 -0.84
CA ASP A 287 -4.30 -20.93 -0.18
C ASP A 287 -5.52 -20.60 -1.05
N ALA A 288 -5.33 -20.43 -2.37
CA ALA A 288 -6.41 -20.21 -3.32
C ALA A 288 -7.38 -21.41 -3.40
N ARG A 289 -6.85 -22.65 -3.33
CA ARG A 289 -7.65 -23.87 -3.29
C ARG A 289 -8.47 -23.96 -2.00
N THR A 290 -7.84 -23.69 -0.86
CA THR A 290 -8.52 -23.66 0.45
C THR A 290 -9.60 -22.57 0.48
N ALA A 291 -9.33 -21.42 -0.12
CA ALA A 291 -10.30 -20.34 -0.25
C ALA A 291 -11.49 -20.72 -1.14
N ALA A 292 -11.27 -21.44 -2.25
CA ALA A 292 -12.34 -21.94 -3.10
C ALA A 292 -13.30 -22.88 -2.34
N ASP A 293 -12.76 -23.82 -1.56
CA ASP A 293 -13.55 -24.72 -0.71
C ASP A 293 -14.38 -23.93 0.33
N ASN A 294 -13.77 -22.92 0.96
CA ASN A 294 -14.46 -22.09 1.95
C ASN A 294 -15.55 -21.21 1.31
N ILE A 295 -15.28 -20.60 0.14
CA ILE A 295 -16.27 -19.77 -0.56
C ILE A 295 -17.44 -20.62 -1.05
N LEU A 296 -17.20 -21.86 -1.49
CA LEU A 296 -18.26 -22.80 -1.81
C LEU A 296 -19.17 -23.04 -0.61
N LEU A 297 -18.62 -23.23 0.59
CA LEU A 297 -19.40 -23.38 1.81
C LEU A 297 -20.22 -22.13 2.14
N LEU A 298 -19.62 -20.94 2.03
CA LEU A 298 -20.31 -19.66 2.20
C LEU A 298 -21.45 -19.46 1.20
N SER A 299 -21.31 -19.95 -0.03
CA SER A 299 -22.35 -19.87 -1.06
C SER A 299 -23.58 -20.71 -0.72
N VAL A 300 -23.41 -21.82 -0.01
CA VAL A 300 -24.50 -22.69 0.46
C VAL A 300 -25.22 -22.08 1.66
N GLU A 301 -24.48 -21.44 2.56
CA GLU A 301 -25.06 -20.76 3.72
C GLU A 301 -25.86 -19.51 3.33
N GLY A 302 -25.36 -18.76 2.34
CA GLY A 302 -26.01 -17.55 1.84
C GLY A 302 -26.00 -16.40 2.85
N GLY A 303 -26.42 -15.21 2.41
CA GLY A 303 -26.59 -14.03 3.27
C GLY A 303 -25.45 -13.02 3.20
N LEU A 304 -25.73 -11.81 3.71
CA LEU A 304 -24.86 -10.65 3.53
C LEU A 304 -23.47 -10.84 4.15
N SER A 305 -23.39 -11.46 5.33
CA SER A 305 -22.12 -11.70 6.01
C SER A 305 -21.23 -12.67 5.22
N GLN A 306 -21.84 -13.72 4.66
CA GLN A 306 -21.20 -14.71 3.80
C GLN A 306 -20.70 -14.06 2.52
N THR A 307 -21.53 -13.21 1.89
CA THR A 307 -21.15 -12.44 0.69
C THR A 307 -19.95 -11.54 0.95
N ILE A 308 -19.96 -10.79 2.06
CA ILE A 308 -18.83 -9.91 2.44
C ILE A 308 -17.56 -10.74 2.65
N CYS A 309 -17.66 -11.88 3.34
CA CYS A 309 -16.54 -12.77 3.59
C CYS A 309 -15.95 -13.30 2.27
N ALA A 310 -16.79 -13.82 1.37
CA ALA A 310 -16.36 -14.36 0.08
C ALA A 310 -15.66 -13.30 -0.79
N VAL A 311 -16.23 -12.10 -0.91
CA VAL A 311 -15.64 -10.99 -1.66
C VAL A 311 -14.30 -10.57 -1.04
N THR A 312 -14.23 -10.49 0.29
CA THR A 312 -12.99 -10.09 0.99
C THR A 312 -11.87 -11.10 0.76
N THR A 313 -12.17 -12.40 0.82
CA THR A 313 -11.19 -13.46 0.53
C THR A 313 -10.65 -13.37 -0.90
N LEU A 314 -11.51 -13.14 -1.90
CA LEU A 314 -11.07 -12.94 -3.28
C LEU A 314 -10.19 -11.69 -3.44
N LEU A 315 -10.50 -10.60 -2.75
CA LEU A 315 -9.68 -9.39 -2.75
C LEU A 315 -8.32 -9.61 -2.08
N GLN A 316 -8.24 -10.45 -1.06
CA GLN A 316 -6.98 -10.83 -0.41
C GLN A 316 -6.10 -11.66 -1.36
N LEU A 317 -6.65 -12.70 -1.99
CA LEU A 317 -5.93 -13.51 -2.98
C LEU A 317 -5.45 -12.67 -4.17
N ARG A 318 -6.31 -11.78 -4.68
CA ARG A 318 -5.94 -10.84 -5.72
C ARG A 318 -4.73 -9.98 -5.31
N ARG A 319 -4.75 -9.45 -4.09
CA ARG A 319 -3.65 -8.63 -3.57
C ARG A 319 -2.34 -9.42 -3.48
N GLU A 320 -2.40 -10.68 -3.06
CA GLU A 320 -1.22 -11.54 -2.97
C GLU A 320 -0.65 -11.87 -4.36
N LEU A 321 -1.52 -12.09 -5.35
CA LEU A 321 -1.12 -12.24 -6.75
C LEU A 321 -0.50 -10.96 -7.33
N GLU A 322 -1.06 -9.78 -7.02
CA GLU A 322 -0.48 -8.49 -7.43
C GLU A 322 0.90 -8.25 -6.78
N ILE A 323 1.15 -8.80 -5.59
CA ILE A 323 2.47 -8.76 -4.96
C ILE A 323 3.46 -9.66 -5.72
N LEU A 324 3.04 -10.86 -6.15
CA LEU A 324 3.89 -11.78 -6.92
C LEU A 324 4.14 -11.29 -8.35
N ASP A 325 3.17 -10.65 -9.01
CA ASP A 325 3.33 -10.05 -10.34
C ASP A 325 4.29 -8.84 -10.31
N ALA A 326 4.37 -8.15 -9.17
CA ALA A 326 5.21 -6.97 -8.98
C ALA A 326 6.60 -7.27 -8.36
N ALA A 327 6.89 -8.54 -8.04
CA ALA A 327 8.16 -9.01 -7.50
C ALA A 327 9.14 -9.35 -8.64
#